data_AF-A0A2V3IUD7-F1
#
_entry.id   AF-A0A2V3IUD7-F1
#
_cell.length_a   1.000
_cell.length_b   1.000
_cell.length_c   1.000
_cell.angle_alpha   90.00
_cell.angle_beta   90.00
_cell.angle_gamma   90.00
#
_symmetry.space_group_name_H-M   'P 1'
#
loop_
_entity.id
_entity.type
_entity.pdbx_description
1 polymer ?
#
loop_
_entity_poly.entity_id
_entity_poly.type
_entity_poly.pdbx_seq_one_letter_code
_entity_poly.pdbx_strand_id
1 'polypeptide(L)'
;MAEFKERGNEQYQAGNYASAVELYTAGIEQEPTNAALFSNRSAAYLKLESYKKAKLDADMCIQLDPKWSKGWWRKGTAQLEDQNYIGARQTFNEGLQHCPGDENLIAGIERAKKYIAALESVQGAAEREQHFDPNDASKRNMETTTEETTPKSSEEAPSDGEAWPGKAKDEIERIKTAPNHYAVLHVSTEASGAQMKKNYYTLARMLHPDKCQLPGAEDAMTSVSQAYDTLTNVVKRTLYDQFLSQTGDDAEHPNQTYQEWESRQQPVELPKWLNFLLSIKGCAWVLPILIIIILSPLVIVLLVLFVLMQLIMLPVRVFMQLFFPEKYAQMKEEQEKEIAKMEEQAQDRMFAHV
;
A
#
# COMPACT_ATOMS: atom_id res chain seq x y z
N MET A 1 19.34 -19.13 -20.79
CA MET A 1 17.92 -19.43 -20.50
C MET A 1 17.75 -19.95 -19.08
N ALA A 2 18.25 -21.12 -18.69
CA ALA A 2 18.23 -21.57 -17.28
C ALA A 2 19.13 -20.75 -16.32
N GLU A 3 20.15 -20.09 -16.87
CA GLU A 3 21.22 -19.43 -16.09
C GLU A 3 20.74 -18.34 -15.13
N PHE A 4 19.88 -17.40 -15.57
CA PHE A 4 19.40 -16.31 -14.69
C PHE A 4 18.51 -16.83 -13.57
N LYS A 5 17.68 -17.84 -13.86
CA LYS A 5 16.83 -18.49 -12.86
C LYS A 5 17.68 -19.21 -11.81
N GLU A 6 18.70 -19.96 -12.24
CA GLU A 6 19.58 -20.71 -11.34
C GLU A 6 20.44 -19.78 -10.48
N ARG A 7 21.08 -18.78 -11.09
CA ARG A 7 21.85 -17.76 -10.36
C ARG A 7 20.97 -16.94 -9.41
N GLY A 8 19.75 -16.61 -9.82
CA GLY A 8 18.77 -15.97 -8.94
C GLY A 8 18.39 -16.84 -7.74
N ASN A 9 18.22 -18.15 -7.97
CA ASN A 9 17.96 -19.12 -6.89
C ASN A 9 19.17 -19.22 -5.94
N GLU A 10 20.40 -19.23 -6.45
CA GLU A 10 21.61 -19.24 -5.63
C GLU A 10 21.68 -18.01 -4.72
N GLN A 11 21.44 -16.81 -5.27
CA GLN A 11 21.39 -15.57 -4.47
C GLN A 11 20.25 -15.60 -3.45
N TYR A 12 19.09 -16.16 -3.82
CA TYR A 12 17.97 -16.34 -2.91
C TYR A 12 18.33 -17.24 -1.73
N GLN A 13 19.00 -18.37 -1.99
CA GLN A 13 19.46 -19.30 -0.94
C GLN A 13 20.58 -18.68 -0.07
N ALA A 14 21.41 -17.82 -0.66
CA ALA A 14 22.42 -17.05 0.07
C ALA A 14 21.82 -15.92 0.94
N GLY A 15 20.51 -15.67 0.88
CA GLY A 15 19.84 -14.57 1.59
C GLY A 15 19.97 -13.20 0.92
N ASN A 16 20.61 -13.13 -0.25
CA ASN A 16 20.80 -11.91 -1.03
C ASN A 16 19.56 -11.63 -1.90
N TYR A 17 18.43 -11.32 -1.26
CA TYR A 17 17.14 -11.23 -1.94
C TYR A 17 17.06 -10.08 -2.96
N ALA A 18 17.74 -8.96 -2.74
CA ALA A 18 17.78 -7.85 -3.70
C ALA A 18 18.49 -8.25 -5.01
N SER A 19 19.66 -8.87 -4.91
CA SER A 19 20.39 -9.40 -6.07
C SER A 19 19.61 -10.53 -6.76
N ALA A 20 18.89 -11.35 -6.00
CA ALA A 20 18.00 -12.34 -6.59
C ALA A 20 16.88 -11.69 -7.44
N VAL A 21 16.29 -10.59 -6.97
CA VAL A 21 15.28 -9.82 -7.72
C VAL A 21 15.84 -9.28 -9.03
N GLU A 22 17.05 -8.73 -9.02
CA GLU A 22 17.71 -8.22 -10.24
C GLU A 22 17.91 -9.35 -11.26
N LEU A 23 18.43 -10.50 -10.81
CA LEU A 23 18.67 -11.67 -11.66
C LEU A 23 17.37 -12.24 -12.23
N TYR A 24 16.30 -12.34 -11.43
CA TYR A 24 15.00 -12.76 -11.95
C TYR A 24 14.41 -11.75 -12.91
N THR A 25 14.64 -10.44 -12.70
CA THR A 25 14.17 -9.39 -13.61
C THR A 25 14.85 -9.49 -14.98
N ALA A 26 16.17 -9.65 -15.01
CA ALA A 26 16.91 -9.92 -16.24
C ALA A 26 16.43 -11.22 -16.92
N GLY A 27 16.09 -12.24 -16.14
CA GLY A 27 15.47 -13.46 -16.66
C GLY A 27 14.10 -13.20 -17.31
N ILE A 28 13.25 -12.40 -16.68
CA ILE A 28 11.89 -12.06 -17.18
C ILE A 28 11.97 -11.25 -18.47
N GLU A 29 12.94 -10.34 -18.60
CA GLU A 29 13.17 -9.59 -19.84
C GLU A 29 13.49 -10.52 -21.02
N GLN A 30 14.17 -11.64 -20.77
CA GLN A 30 14.48 -12.64 -21.79
C GLN A 30 13.32 -13.62 -22.03
N GLU A 31 12.61 -14.00 -20.97
CA GLU A 31 11.51 -14.98 -21.01
C GLU A 31 10.26 -14.44 -20.30
N PRO A 32 9.52 -13.50 -20.92
CA PRO A 32 8.39 -12.82 -20.27
C PRO A 32 7.18 -13.72 -20.04
N THR A 33 7.17 -14.93 -20.60
CA THR A 33 6.10 -15.93 -20.46
C THR A 33 6.41 -17.01 -19.42
N ASN A 34 7.59 -16.95 -18.78
CA ASN A 34 8.01 -17.97 -17.83
C ASN A 34 7.48 -17.65 -16.41
N ALA A 35 6.37 -18.30 -16.05
CA ALA A 35 5.73 -18.16 -14.74
C ALA A 35 6.67 -18.42 -13.55
N ALA A 36 7.74 -19.21 -13.74
CA ALA A 36 8.67 -19.58 -12.68
C ALA A 36 9.44 -18.38 -12.15
N LEU A 37 9.86 -17.52 -13.07
CA LEU A 37 10.65 -16.35 -12.74
C LEU A 37 9.80 -15.34 -11.95
N PHE A 38 8.54 -15.15 -12.34
CA PHE A 38 7.59 -14.34 -11.57
C PHE A 38 7.33 -14.93 -10.17
N SER A 39 7.09 -16.24 -10.06
CA SER A 39 6.94 -16.90 -8.75
C SER A 39 8.18 -16.73 -7.86
N ASN A 40 9.38 -16.85 -8.43
CA ASN A 40 10.62 -16.75 -7.67
C ASN A 40 10.96 -15.31 -7.29
N ARG A 41 10.70 -14.33 -8.18
CA ARG A 41 10.84 -12.90 -7.86
C ARG A 41 9.82 -12.45 -6.81
N SER A 42 8.59 -12.95 -6.89
CA SER A 42 7.58 -12.78 -5.85
C SER A 42 8.07 -13.31 -4.48
N ALA A 43 8.72 -14.49 -4.47
CA ALA A 43 9.30 -15.06 -3.26
C ALA A 43 10.40 -14.17 -2.65
N ALA A 44 11.23 -13.55 -3.50
CA ALA A 44 12.27 -12.62 -3.07
C ALA A 44 11.66 -11.32 -2.52
N TYR A 45 10.63 -10.77 -3.16
CA TYR A 45 9.91 -9.61 -2.64
C TYR A 45 9.22 -9.87 -1.30
N LEU A 46 8.68 -11.08 -1.07
CA LEU A 46 8.15 -11.46 0.25
C LEU A 46 9.22 -11.39 1.34
N LYS A 47 10.45 -11.80 1.04
CA LYS A 47 11.58 -11.74 1.98
C LYS A 47 12.09 -10.31 2.23
N LEU A 48 11.85 -9.42 1.27
CA LEU A 48 12.12 -7.98 1.38
C LEU A 48 10.93 -7.19 1.91
N GLU A 49 9.89 -7.85 2.44
CA GLU A 49 8.66 -7.25 2.96
C GLU A 49 7.94 -6.33 1.95
N SER A 50 8.23 -6.49 0.67
CA SER A 50 7.68 -5.71 -0.44
C SER A 50 6.39 -6.36 -0.95
N TYR A 51 5.38 -6.48 -0.07
CA TYR A 51 4.18 -7.30 -0.30
C TYR A 51 3.38 -6.92 -1.54
N LYS A 52 3.27 -5.62 -1.85
CA LYS A 52 2.58 -5.14 -3.06
C LYS A 52 3.26 -5.63 -4.35
N LYS A 53 4.59 -5.55 -4.41
CA LYS A 53 5.37 -6.06 -5.56
C LYS A 53 5.30 -7.58 -5.65
N ALA A 54 5.41 -8.27 -4.50
CA ALA A 54 5.25 -9.73 -4.44
C ALA A 54 3.89 -10.19 -4.97
N LYS A 55 2.82 -9.48 -4.61
CA LYS A 55 1.46 -9.76 -5.10
C LYS A 55 1.35 -9.58 -6.61
N LEU A 56 1.88 -8.49 -7.18
CA LEU A 56 1.84 -8.24 -8.62
C LEU A 56 2.54 -9.34 -9.42
N ASP A 57 3.72 -9.76 -8.97
CA ASP A 57 4.45 -10.87 -9.61
C ASP A 57 3.69 -12.20 -9.44
N ALA A 58 3.07 -12.44 -8.29
CA ALA A 58 2.25 -13.63 -8.10
C ALA A 58 1.00 -13.62 -8.99
N ASP A 59 0.36 -12.45 -9.20
CA ASP A 59 -0.74 -12.27 -10.14
C ASP A 59 -0.30 -12.59 -11.58
N MET A 60 0.88 -12.13 -12.01
CA MET A 60 1.44 -12.49 -13.32
C MET A 60 1.74 -13.99 -13.43
N CYS A 61 2.29 -14.61 -12.38
CA CYS A 61 2.51 -16.05 -12.34
C CYS A 61 1.20 -16.83 -12.53
N ILE A 62 0.13 -16.42 -11.86
CA ILE A 62 -1.19 -17.05 -11.96
C ILE A 62 -1.81 -16.84 -13.35
N GLN A 63 -1.64 -15.66 -13.95
CA GLN A 63 -2.12 -15.39 -15.31
C GLN A 63 -1.44 -16.27 -16.35
N LEU A 64 -0.13 -16.49 -16.19
CA LEU A 64 0.67 -17.32 -17.09
C LEU A 64 0.40 -18.83 -16.90
N ASP A 65 0.31 -19.29 -15.64
CA ASP A 65 -0.02 -20.67 -15.31
C ASP A 65 -0.96 -20.76 -14.09
N PRO A 66 -2.29 -20.79 -14.31
CA PRO A 66 -3.26 -20.91 -13.23
C PRO A 66 -3.19 -22.24 -12.48
N LYS A 67 -2.61 -23.29 -13.08
CA LYS A 67 -2.45 -24.61 -12.45
C LYS A 67 -1.17 -24.70 -11.62
N TRP A 68 -0.39 -23.63 -11.56
CA TRP A 68 0.77 -23.59 -10.70
C TRP A 68 0.42 -23.10 -9.30
N SER A 69 0.27 -24.04 -8.37
CA SER A 69 -0.10 -23.76 -6.99
C SER A 69 0.81 -22.77 -6.26
N LYS A 70 2.11 -22.71 -6.62
CA LYS A 70 3.05 -21.75 -6.03
C LYS A 70 2.63 -20.30 -6.28
N GLY A 71 2.10 -19.96 -7.45
CA GLY A 71 1.63 -18.60 -7.74
C GLY A 71 0.52 -18.17 -6.78
N TRP A 72 -0.49 -19.02 -6.61
CA TRP A 72 -1.57 -18.84 -5.63
C TRP A 72 -1.04 -18.74 -4.20
N TRP A 73 -0.09 -19.60 -3.84
CA TRP A 73 0.54 -19.59 -2.53
C TRP A 73 1.29 -18.28 -2.25
N ARG A 74 2.07 -17.78 -3.23
CA ARG A 74 2.79 -16.50 -3.12
C ARG A 74 1.84 -15.32 -2.94
N LYS A 75 0.77 -15.26 -3.75
CA LYS A 75 -0.24 -14.19 -3.68
C LYS A 75 -0.96 -14.19 -2.33
N GLY A 76 -1.44 -15.35 -1.88
CA GLY A 76 -2.12 -15.48 -0.61
C GLY A 76 -1.20 -15.17 0.58
N THR A 77 0.07 -15.57 0.51
CA THR A 77 1.07 -15.21 1.54
C THR A 77 1.32 -13.70 1.56
N ALA A 78 1.49 -13.06 0.41
CA ALA A 78 1.67 -11.61 0.34
C ALA A 78 0.47 -10.86 0.95
N GLN A 79 -0.75 -11.35 0.72
CA GLN A 79 -1.97 -10.77 1.32
C GLN A 79 -2.09 -11.03 2.82
N LEU A 80 -1.63 -12.18 3.32
CA LEU A 80 -1.57 -12.45 4.77
C LEU A 80 -0.63 -11.47 5.47
N GLU A 81 0.57 -11.26 4.92
CA GLU A 81 1.55 -10.34 5.50
C GLU A 81 1.10 -8.87 5.37
N ASP A 82 0.35 -8.53 4.31
CA ASP A 82 -0.31 -7.22 4.12
C ASP A 82 -1.62 -7.09 4.94
N GLN A 83 -1.91 -8.02 5.86
CA GLN A 83 -3.10 -8.06 6.73
C GLN A 83 -4.46 -8.12 6.00
N ASN A 84 -4.46 -8.41 4.70
CA ASN A 84 -5.66 -8.65 3.91
C ASN A 84 -6.10 -10.12 4.02
N TYR A 85 -6.54 -10.51 5.21
CA TYR A 85 -6.86 -11.91 5.52
C TYR A 85 -8.04 -12.46 4.73
N ILE A 86 -9.05 -11.62 4.45
CA ILE A 86 -10.21 -11.99 3.63
C ILE A 86 -9.78 -12.28 2.19
N GLY A 87 -8.99 -11.38 1.60
CA GLY A 87 -8.43 -11.55 0.26
C GLY A 87 -7.50 -12.75 0.16
N ALA A 88 -6.67 -13.00 1.19
CA ALA A 88 -5.82 -14.18 1.26
C ALA A 88 -6.63 -15.48 1.26
N ARG A 89 -7.68 -15.56 2.09
CA ARG A 89 -8.58 -16.72 2.14
C ARG A 89 -9.23 -16.98 0.78
N GLN A 90 -9.72 -15.93 0.12
CA GLN A 90 -10.31 -16.06 -1.21
C GLN A 90 -9.30 -16.58 -2.23
N THR A 91 -8.11 -15.98 -2.26
CA THR A 91 -7.03 -16.38 -3.18
C THR A 91 -6.64 -17.85 -3.00
N PHE A 92 -6.47 -18.33 -1.76
CA PHE A 92 -6.15 -19.74 -1.53
C PHE A 92 -7.29 -20.68 -1.95
N ASN A 93 -8.56 -20.30 -1.72
CA ASN A 93 -9.72 -21.06 -2.17
C ASN A 93 -9.80 -21.14 -3.70
N GLU A 94 -9.59 -20.03 -4.41
CA GLU A 94 -9.53 -20.00 -5.88
C GLU A 94 -8.38 -20.88 -6.38
N GLY A 95 -7.20 -20.79 -5.78
CA GLY A 95 -6.07 -21.65 -6.10
C GLY A 95 -6.36 -23.14 -5.95
N LEU A 96 -7.13 -23.52 -4.93
CA LEU A 96 -7.57 -24.91 -4.71
C LEU A 96 -8.56 -25.42 -5.76
N GLN A 97 -9.33 -24.53 -6.40
CA GLN A 97 -10.19 -24.92 -7.53
C GLN A 97 -9.33 -25.32 -8.75
N HIS A 98 -8.19 -24.65 -8.94
CA HIS A 98 -7.27 -24.97 -10.03
C HIS A 98 -6.29 -26.10 -9.69
N CYS A 99 -5.90 -26.21 -8.41
CA CYS A 99 -4.92 -27.15 -7.88
C CYS A 99 -5.54 -27.94 -6.71
N PRO A 100 -6.48 -28.88 -6.97
CA PRO A 100 -7.16 -29.61 -5.92
C PRO A 100 -6.17 -30.48 -5.14
N GLY A 101 -6.21 -30.40 -3.81
CA GLY A 101 -5.38 -31.21 -2.92
C GLY A 101 -4.00 -30.64 -2.58
N ASP A 102 -3.68 -29.39 -2.95
CA ASP A 102 -2.44 -28.76 -2.49
C ASP A 102 -2.52 -28.43 -0.99
N GLU A 103 -1.73 -29.14 -0.18
CA GLU A 103 -1.69 -29.00 1.28
C GLU A 103 -1.30 -27.59 1.74
N ASN A 104 -0.45 -26.89 0.99
CA ASN A 104 -0.04 -25.54 1.36
C ASN A 104 -1.25 -24.61 1.24
N LEU A 105 -1.98 -24.64 0.12
CA LEU A 105 -3.17 -23.80 -0.05
C LEU A 105 -4.22 -24.07 1.03
N ILE A 106 -4.42 -25.33 1.43
CA ILE A 106 -5.31 -25.70 2.54
C ILE A 106 -4.82 -25.09 3.86
N ALA A 107 -3.53 -25.23 4.18
CA ALA A 107 -2.94 -24.64 5.37
C ALA A 107 -3.03 -23.10 5.37
N GLY A 108 -2.91 -22.48 4.19
CA GLY A 108 -3.10 -21.04 3.98
C GLY A 108 -4.51 -20.57 4.30
N ILE A 109 -5.53 -21.32 3.87
CA ILE A 109 -6.94 -21.05 4.21
C ILE A 109 -7.15 -21.10 5.72
N GLU A 110 -6.66 -22.16 6.38
CA GLU A 110 -6.81 -22.31 7.83
C GLU A 110 -6.10 -21.20 8.60
N ARG A 111 -4.90 -20.80 8.15
CA ARG A 111 -4.19 -19.65 8.71
C ARG A 111 -4.98 -18.34 8.52
N ALA A 112 -5.52 -18.10 7.34
CA ALA A 112 -6.36 -16.92 7.07
C ALA A 112 -7.63 -16.90 7.92
N LYS A 113 -8.32 -18.05 8.07
CA LYS A 113 -9.50 -18.18 8.93
C LYS A 113 -9.21 -17.87 10.39
N LYS A 114 -8.07 -18.33 10.92
CA LYS A 114 -7.65 -18.02 12.30
C LYS A 114 -7.49 -16.51 12.51
N TYR A 115 -6.85 -15.81 11.57
CA TYR A 115 -6.72 -14.35 11.67
C TYR A 115 -8.07 -13.64 11.56
N ILE A 116 -8.95 -14.08 10.66
CA ILE A 116 -10.30 -13.51 10.53
C ILE A 116 -11.10 -13.70 11.83
N ALA A 117 -11.13 -14.91 12.37
CA ALA A 117 -11.84 -15.20 13.62
C ALA A 117 -11.27 -14.39 14.81
N ALA A 118 -9.94 -14.21 14.86
CA ALA A 118 -9.32 -13.35 15.86
C ALA A 118 -9.80 -11.90 15.71
N LEU A 119 -9.86 -11.36 14.50
CA LEU A 119 -10.37 -10.00 14.26
C LEU A 119 -11.86 -9.86 14.63
N GLU A 120 -12.69 -10.83 14.24
CA GLU A 120 -14.12 -10.84 14.58
C GLU A 120 -14.35 -10.94 16.08
N SER A 121 -13.54 -11.72 16.81
CA SER A 121 -13.63 -11.83 18.27
C SER A 121 -13.29 -10.50 18.96
N VAL A 122 -12.32 -9.75 18.42
CA VAL A 122 -11.93 -8.43 18.92
C VAL A 122 -13.03 -7.40 18.63
N GLN A 123 -13.64 -7.44 17.45
CA GLN A 123 -14.76 -6.56 17.08
C GLN A 123 -16.01 -6.85 17.91
N GLY A 124 -16.38 -8.13 18.08
CA GLY A 124 -17.53 -8.52 18.88
C GLY A 124 -17.36 -8.23 20.38
N ALA A 125 -16.13 -8.26 20.91
CA ALA A 125 -15.84 -7.79 22.26
C ALA A 125 -16.05 -6.28 22.39
N ALA A 126 -15.54 -5.50 21.43
CA ALA A 126 -15.73 -4.05 21.38
C ALA A 126 -17.20 -3.64 21.23
N GLU A 127 -18.00 -4.38 20.44
CA GLU A 127 -19.43 -4.12 20.25
C GLU A 127 -20.26 -4.46 21.50
N ARG A 128 -19.92 -5.52 22.23
CA ARG A 128 -20.58 -5.86 23.51
C ARG A 128 -20.28 -4.85 24.61
N GLU A 129 -19.10 -4.25 24.61
CA GLU A 129 -18.77 -3.14 25.52
C GLU A 129 -19.54 -1.85 25.16
N GLN A 130 -19.87 -1.64 23.88
CA GLN A 130 -20.68 -0.50 23.43
C GLN A 130 -22.20 -0.70 23.62
N HIS A 131 -22.68 -1.95 23.72
CA HIS A 131 -24.08 -2.29 23.94
C HIS A 131 -24.33 -2.74 25.39
N PHE A 132 -23.94 -1.91 26.35
CA PHE A 132 -24.29 -2.07 27.76
C PHE A 132 -25.69 -1.51 28.01
N ASP A 133 -26.71 -2.38 28.14
CA ASP A 133 -28.03 -2.02 28.65
C ASP A 133 -27.99 -1.99 30.19
N PRO A 134 -28.18 -0.84 30.85
CA PRO A 134 -28.07 -0.71 32.30
C PRO A 134 -29.05 -1.57 33.11
N ASN A 135 -30.05 -2.17 32.46
CA ASN A 135 -31.12 -2.92 33.14
C ASN A 135 -30.86 -4.43 33.30
N ASP A 136 -29.86 -5.00 32.61
CA ASP A 136 -29.58 -6.46 32.67
C ASP A 136 -28.74 -6.87 33.90
N ALA A 137 -28.23 -5.88 34.65
CA ALA A 137 -27.50 -6.09 35.91
C ALA A 137 -28.40 -6.60 37.06
N SER A 138 -29.72 -6.62 36.88
CA SER A 138 -30.70 -6.97 37.95
C SER A 138 -30.92 -8.47 38.15
N LYS A 139 -30.35 -9.36 37.32
CA LYS A 139 -30.65 -10.81 37.37
C LYS A 139 -29.52 -11.75 37.78
N ARG A 140 -28.36 -11.23 38.22
CA ARG A 140 -27.26 -12.12 38.63
C ARG A 140 -26.84 -11.93 40.08
N ASN A 141 -27.73 -12.30 40.98
CA ASN A 141 -27.41 -12.69 42.35
C ASN A 141 -28.36 -13.84 42.71
N MET A 142 -27.83 -15.07 42.75
CA MET A 142 -28.11 -16.11 43.76
C MET A 142 -27.74 -17.48 43.16
N GLU A 143 -26.49 -17.89 43.35
CA GLU A 143 -26.12 -19.28 43.65
C GLU A 143 -24.64 -19.32 44.02
N THR A 144 -24.42 -19.01 45.29
CA THR A 144 -23.21 -19.36 46.02
C THR A 144 -23.34 -20.84 46.39
N THR A 145 -22.53 -21.69 45.76
CA THR A 145 -22.18 -22.99 46.36
C THR A 145 -20.69 -23.19 46.21
N THR A 146 -20.07 -23.10 47.39
CA THR A 146 -18.76 -23.59 47.81
C THR A 146 -18.26 -24.81 47.04
N GLU A 147 -17.01 -24.75 46.58
CA GLU A 147 -16.04 -25.82 46.83
C GLU A 147 -14.60 -25.30 46.63
N GLU A 148 -13.77 -25.61 47.62
CA GLU A 148 -12.35 -25.30 47.69
C GLU A 148 -11.56 -25.98 46.56
N THR A 149 -10.55 -25.30 46.02
CA THR A 149 -9.16 -25.81 45.96
C THR A 149 -8.21 -24.70 45.50
N THR A 150 -7.35 -24.30 46.43
CA THR A 150 -6.00 -23.71 46.29
C THR A 150 -5.47 -23.31 44.90
N PRO A 151 -5.02 -22.05 44.72
CA PRO A 151 -4.18 -21.66 43.57
C PRO A 151 -2.69 -21.89 43.88
N LYS A 152 -1.99 -22.65 43.03
CA LYS A 152 -0.52 -22.73 43.04
C LYS A 152 0.04 -22.55 41.63
N SER A 153 0.74 -21.42 41.48
CA SER A 153 1.95 -21.14 40.71
C SER A 153 2.04 -21.48 39.21
N SER A 154 2.40 -20.41 38.49
CA SER A 154 3.47 -20.32 37.47
C SER A 154 3.30 -21.06 36.15
N GLU A 155 3.04 -20.28 35.10
CA GLU A 155 3.81 -20.38 33.86
C GLU A 155 4.00 -18.97 33.28
N GLU A 156 5.27 -18.60 33.16
CA GLU A 156 5.80 -17.28 32.82
C GLU A 156 5.61 -16.97 31.33
N ALA A 157 5.17 -15.75 31.03
CA ALA A 157 5.23 -15.17 29.70
C ALA A 157 6.68 -14.74 29.38
N PRO A 158 7.10 -14.74 28.10
CA PRO A 158 8.48 -14.47 27.74
C PRO A 158 8.86 -13.02 28.09
N SER A 159 9.88 -12.90 28.94
CA SER A 159 10.80 -11.77 29.01
C SER A 159 11.33 -11.48 27.61
N ASP A 160 11.10 -10.26 27.11
CA ASP A 160 12.14 -9.39 26.54
C ASP A 160 11.47 -8.21 25.79
N GLY A 161 11.69 -7.00 26.32
CA GLY A 161 11.25 -5.74 25.70
C GLY A 161 10.62 -4.76 26.69
N GLU A 162 11.42 -4.30 27.64
CA GLU A 162 11.24 -3.10 28.48
C GLU A 162 9.80 -2.81 28.96
N ALA A 163 9.50 -3.27 30.17
CA ALA A 163 8.37 -2.80 30.96
C ALA A 163 8.47 -1.28 31.15
N TRP A 164 7.48 -0.54 30.63
CA TRP A 164 7.32 0.89 30.84
C TRP A 164 7.18 1.22 32.33
N PRO A 165 8.10 1.99 32.95
CA PRO A 165 8.00 2.36 34.35
C PRO A 165 7.45 3.79 34.46
N GLY A 166 6.14 3.95 34.33
CA GLY A 166 5.48 5.23 34.58
C GLY A 166 4.19 5.01 35.37
N LYS A 167 3.98 5.77 36.45
CA LYS A 167 2.64 5.80 37.08
C LYS A 167 1.72 6.55 36.13
N ALA A 168 0.48 6.08 35.95
CA ALA A 168 -0.50 6.69 35.05
C ALA A 168 -0.64 8.22 35.23
N LYS A 169 -0.40 8.72 36.45
CA LYS A 169 -0.37 10.13 36.79
C LYS A 169 0.71 10.94 36.02
N ASP A 170 1.92 10.42 35.95
CA ASP A 170 3.06 11.10 35.33
C ASP A 170 2.85 11.20 33.80
N GLU A 171 2.25 10.17 33.23
CA GLU A 171 1.94 10.11 31.80
C GLU A 171 0.80 11.07 31.41
N ILE A 172 -0.20 11.25 32.29
CA ILE A 172 -1.26 12.26 32.10
C ILE A 172 -0.68 13.67 32.09
N GLU A 173 0.23 13.99 33.03
CA GLU A 173 0.87 15.30 33.09
C GLU A 173 1.71 15.57 31.83
N ARG A 174 2.45 14.55 31.37
CA ARG A 174 3.25 14.63 30.14
C ARG A 174 2.39 14.86 28.90
N ILE A 175 1.31 14.09 28.71
CA ILE A 175 0.41 14.21 27.54
C ILE A 175 -0.20 15.61 27.47
N LYS A 176 -0.55 16.21 28.61
CA LYS A 176 -1.05 17.59 28.67
C LYS A 176 -0.02 18.62 28.20
N THR A 177 1.27 18.34 28.39
CA THR A 177 2.39 19.22 27.99
C THR A 177 3.04 18.84 26.66
N ALA A 178 2.52 17.81 25.98
CA ALA A 178 3.17 17.27 24.79
C ALA A 178 3.06 18.26 23.61
N PRO A 179 4.17 18.55 22.90
CA PRO A 179 4.18 19.58 21.84
C PRO A 179 3.53 19.12 20.53
N ASN A 180 3.48 17.80 20.26
CA ASN A 180 2.96 17.25 19.02
C ASN A 180 2.43 15.81 19.19
N HIS A 181 1.70 15.30 18.19
CA HIS A 181 1.10 13.97 18.20
C HIS A 181 2.12 12.83 18.25
N TYR A 182 3.33 13.06 17.71
CA TYR A 182 4.45 12.11 17.80
C TYR A 182 4.94 11.95 19.24
N ALA A 183 5.10 13.06 19.95
CA ALA A 183 5.45 13.07 21.36
C ALA A 183 4.34 12.42 22.19
N VAL A 184 3.05 12.71 21.93
CA VAL A 184 1.93 12.07 22.63
C VAL A 184 2.02 10.54 22.58
N LEU A 185 2.38 9.95 21.44
CA LEU A 185 2.47 8.50 21.25
C LEU A 185 3.86 7.89 21.50
N HIS A 186 4.84 8.68 21.95
CA HIS A 186 6.24 8.23 22.14
C HIS A 186 6.85 7.59 20.90
N VAL A 187 6.62 8.22 19.76
CA VAL A 187 7.12 7.77 18.46
C VAL A 187 7.88 8.88 17.77
N SER A 188 8.90 8.53 16.99
CA SER A 188 9.56 9.48 16.09
C SER A 188 8.72 9.73 14.84
N THR A 189 9.05 10.79 14.10
CA THR A 189 8.46 11.09 12.79
C THR A 189 8.68 9.98 11.76
N GLU A 190 9.67 9.10 11.97
CA GLU A 190 10.00 7.95 11.12
C GLU A 190 9.38 6.64 11.60
N ALA A 191 8.61 6.64 12.69
CA ALA A 191 8.10 5.41 13.28
C ALA A 191 7.18 4.63 12.33
N SER A 192 7.30 3.30 12.39
CA SER A 192 6.44 2.37 11.64
C SER A 192 5.04 2.31 12.26
N GLY A 193 4.03 1.99 11.44
CA GLY A 193 2.65 1.84 11.92
C GLY A 193 2.49 0.78 13.02
N ALA A 194 3.36 -0.23 13.04
CA ALA A 194 3.39 -1.24 14.09
C ALA A 194 3.84 -0.65 15.44
N GLN A 195 4.85 0.23 15.43
CA GLN A 195 5.34 0.90 16.65
C GLN A 195 4.29 1.87 17.22
N MET A 196 3.65 2.66 16.35
CA MET A 196 2.56 3.57 16.74
C MET A 196 1.40 2.80 17.38
N LYS A 197 1.00 1.68 16.77
CA LYS A 197 -0.05 0.80 17.28
C LYS A 197 0.33 0.21 18.65
N LYS A 198 1.56 -0.29 18.82
CA LYS A 198 2.05 -0.84 20.09
C LYS A 198 1.98 0.20 21.23
N ASN A 199 2.46 1.41 20.97
CA ASN A 199 2.46 2.48 21.97
C ASN A 199 1.04 2.98 22.29
N TYR A 200 0.19 3.12 21.28
CA TYR A 200 -1.22 3.46 21.47
C TYR A 200 -1.93 2.49 22.42
N TYR A 201 -1.85 1.17 22.18
CA TYR A 201 -2.51 0.20 23.06
C TYR A 201 -1.93 0.17 24.48
N THR A 202 -0.64 0.46 24.62
CA THR A 202 0.01 0.56 25.93
C THR A 202 -0.55 1.74 26.73
N LEU A 203 -0.64 2.91 26.11
CA LEU A 203 -1.22 4.11 26.71
C LEU A 203 -2.73 3.96 26.96
N ALA A 204 -3.46 3.40 26.00
CA ALA A 204 -4.90 3.15 26.12
C ALA A 204 -5.23 2.21 27.29
N ARG A 205 -4.42 1.16 27.50
CA ARG A 205 -4.60 0.26 28.65
C ARG A 205 -4.35 0.96 29.98
N MET A 206 -3.43 1.92 30.01
CA MET A 206 -3.06 2.68 31.20
C MET A 206 -4.06 3.80 31.53
N LEU A 207 -4.60 4.46 30.51
CA LEU A 207 -5.49 5.63 30.61
C LEU A 207 -6.97 5.29 30.42
N HIS A 208 -7.31 4.00 30.33
CA HIS A 208 -8.69 3.56 30.15
C HIS A 208 -9.60 4.13 31.25
N PRO A 209 -10.77 4.72 30.94
CA PRO A 209 -11.66 5.37 31.92
C PRO A 209 -12.05 4.46 33.10
N ASP A 210 -12.22 3.16 32.83
CA ASP A 210 -12.56 2.16 33.85
C ASP A 210 -11.40 1.85 34.82
N LYS A 211 -10.15 1.93 34.35
CA LYS A 211 -8.95 1.55 35.11
C LYS A 211 -8.25 2.75 35.75
N CYS A 212 -8.44 3.94 35.19
CA CYS A 212 -7.77 5.16 35.62
C CYS A 212 -8.79 6.26 35.90
N GLN A 213 -9.13 6.44 37.17
CA GLN A 213 -10.06 7.47 37.66
C GLN A 213 -9.33 8.77 38.04
N LEU A 214 -8.13 9.00 37.50
CA LEU A 214 -7.33 10.18 37.79
C LEU A 214 -7.87 11.40 37.03
N PRO A 215 -7.80 12.62 37.62
CA PRO A 215 -8.28 13.83 36.97
C PRO A 215 -7.48 14.15 35.69
N GLY A 216 -8.19 14.20 34.56
CA GLY A 216 -7.62 14.43 33.22
C GLY A 216 -7.08 13.18 32.52
N ALA A 217 -7.38 11.98 33.03
CA ALA A 217 -7.10 10.73 32.31
C ALA A 217 -7.93 10.62 31.01
N GLU A 218 -9.18 11.10 31.04
CA GLU A 218 -10.08 11.12 29.89
C GLU A 218 -9.57 12.07 28.78
N ASP A 219 -9.14 13.28 29.16
CA ASP A 219 -8.54 14.24 28.23
C ASP A 219 -7.27 13.67 27.59
N ALA A 220 -6.40 13.07 28.40
CA ALA A 220 -5.17 12.43 27.92
C ALA A 220 -5.45 11.26 26.96
N MET A 221 -6.45 10.44 27.27
CA MET A 221 -6.90 9.34 26.42
C MET A 221 -7.47 9.85 25.08
N THR A 222 -8.18 10.97 25.11
CA THR A 222 -8.70 11.65 23.92
C THR A 222 -7.55 12.15 23.04
N SER A 223 -6.56 12.82 23.62
CA SER A 223 -5.35 13.28 22.90
C SER A 223 -4.56 12.13 22.28
N VAL A 224 -4.40 11.01 23.00
CA VAL A 224 -3.73 9.79 22.51
C VAL A 224 -4.49 9.18 21.34
N SER A 225 -5.82 9.16 21.40
CA SER A 225 -6.68 8.62 20.33
C SER A 225 -6.66 9.51 19.09
N GLN A 226 -6.71 10.83 19.26
CA GLN A 226 -6.57 11.80 18.17
C GLN A 226 -5.20 11.70 17.49
N ALA A 227 -4.12 11.59 18.28
CA ALA A 227 -2.78 11.41 17.75
C ALA A 227 -2.66 10.11 16.92
N TYR A 228 -3.27 9.02 17.38
CA TYR A 228 -3.24 7.74 16.67
C TYR A 228 -4.02 7.77 15.35
N ASP A 229 -5.22 8.36 15.33
CA ASP A 229 -6.03 8.48 14.11
C ASP A 229 -5.31 9.30 13.03
N THR A 230 -4.74 10.44 13.42
CA THR A 230 -4.00 11.33 12.51
C THR A 230 -2.75 10.66 11.95
N LEU A 231 -1.95 9.99 12.80
CA LEU A 231 -0.68 9.38 12.37
C LEU A 231 -0.84 8.04 11.63
N THR A 232 -1.94 7.31 11.85
CA THR A 232 -2.20 6.02 11.17
C THR A 232 -2.68 6.22 9.74
N ASN A 233 -3.45 7.29 9.47
CA ASN A 233 -3.89 7.60 8.12
C ASN A 233 -2.78 8.32 7.34
N VAL A 234 -2.32 7.71 6.24
CA VAL A 234 -1.22 8.24 5.41
C VAL A 234 -1.48 9.67 4.93
N VAL A 235 -2.72 9.99 4.54
CA VAL A 235 -3.06 11.34 4.05
C VAL A 235 -3.02 12.36 5.18
N LYS A 236 -3.64 12.02 6.32
CA LYS A 236 -3.65 12.91 7.50
C LYS A 236 -2.24 13.10 8.07
N ARG A 237 -1.42 12.05 8.12
CA ARG A 237 -0.01 12.13 8.56
C ARG A 237 0.80 13.08 7.69
N THR A 238 0.68 12.99 6.37
CA THR A 238 1.38 13.90 5.45
C THR A 238 0.94 15.35 5.66
N LEU A 239 -0.37 15.60 5.82
CA LEU A 239 -0.91 16.93 6.12
C LEU A 239 -0.44 17.46 7.48
N TYR A 240 -0.34 16.57 8.48
CA TYR A 240 0.16 16.88 9.81
C TYR A 240 1.65 17.24 9.81
N ASP A 241 2.46 16.49 9.05
CA ASP A 241 3.90 16.77 8.89
C ASP A 241 4.12 18.11 8.18
N GLN A 242 3.28 18.42 7.17
CA GLN A 242 3.26 19.72 6.51
C GLN A 242 2.90 20.84 7.51
N PHE A 243 1.89 20.64 8.35
CA PHE A 243 1.54 21.58 9.41
C PHE A 243 2.69 21.84 10.39
N LEU A 244 3.39 20.79 10.84
CA LEU A 244 4.55 20.93 11.73
C LEU A 244 5.69 21.72 11.06
N SER A 245 5.91 21.56 9.75
CA SER A 245 6.90 22.37 9.02
C SER A 245 6.53 23.86 8.93
N GLN A 246 5.24 24.19 8.95
CA GLN A 246 4.73 25.55 8.80
C GLN A 246 4.60 26.30 10.13
N THR A 247 4.57 25.58 11.25
CA THR A 247 4.34 26.11 12.62
C THR A 247 5.61 26.24 13.47
N GLY A 248 6.80 26.16 12.85
CA GLY A 248 8.08 26.42 13.52
C GLY A 248 8.29 27.89 13.94
N ASP A 249 9.45 28.20 14.50
CA ASP A 249 9.78 29.51 15.13
C ASP A 249 9.53 30.76 14.24
N ASP A 250 9.38 30.60 12.92
CA ASP A 250 9.12 31.67 11.94
C ASP A 250 7.65 31.77 11.47
N ALA A 251 6.70 31.10 12.14
CA ALA A 251 5.32 30.97 11.69
C ALA A 251 4.43 32.21 11.96
N GLU A 252 3.56 32.56 11.00
CA GLU A 252 2.58 33.65 11.12
C GLU A 252 1.55 33.45 12.27
N HIS A 253 1.35 32.20 12.72
CA HIS A 253 0.37 31.83 13.75
C HIS A 253 0.92 30.79 14.75
N PRO A 254 1.68 31.20 15.78
CA PRO A 254 2.44 30.29 16.67
C PRO A 254 1.60 29.41 17.62
N ASN A 255 0.28 29.66 17.77
CA ASN A 255 -0.61 28.90 18.66
C ASN A 255 -1.78 28.22 17.92
N GLN A 256 -1.67 28.01 16.60
CA GLN A 256 -2.73 27.39 15.82
C GLN A 256 -2.81 25.89 16.11
N THR A 257 -4.02 25.36 16.36
CA THR A 257 -4.20 23.90 16.56
C THR A 257 -4.29 23.20 15.21
N TYR A 258 -3.82 21.95 15.11
CA TYR A 258 -3.91 21.16 13.87
C TYR A 258 -5.35 21.07 13.32
N GLN A 259 -6.37 20.89 14.18
CA GLN A 259 -7.78 20.86 13.76
C GLN A 259 -8.25 22.19 13.13
N GLU A 260 -7.77 23.32 13.65
CA GLU A 260 -8.07 24.65 13.11
C GLU A 260 -7.34 24.92 11.79
N TRP A 261 -6.14 24.34 11.61
CA TRP A 261 -5.42 24.38 10.35
C TRP A 261 -6.07 23.45 9.30
N GLU A 262 -6.44 22.23 9.68
CA GLU A 262 -7.07 21.23 8.83
C GLU A 262 -8.41 21.74 8.29
N SER A 263 -9.24 22.38 9.13
CA SER A 263 -10.53 22.96 8.70
C SER A 263 -10.40 24.11 7.68
N ARG A 264 -9.24 24.76 7.59
CA ARG A 264 -8.97 25.80 6.57
C ARG A 264 -8.52 25.22 5.24
N GLN A 265 -7.97 24.01 5.25
CA GLN A 265 -7.64 23.28 4.03
C GLN A 265 -8.95 22.75 3.43
N GLN A 266 -9.53 23.49 2.48
CA GLN A 266 -10.75 23.04 1.80
C GLN A 266 -10.49 21.70 1.09
N PRO A 267 -11.30 20.66 1.32
CA PRO A 267 -11.27 19.49 0.45
C PRO A 267 -11.64 19.96 -0.96
N VAL A 268 -10.90 19.49 -1.97
CA VAL A 268 -11.26 19.73 -3.37
C VAL A 268 -12.54 18.96 -3.64
N GLU A 269 -13.68 19.58 -3.40
CA GLU A 269 -14.97 18.97 -3.69
C GLU A 269 -15.13 18.86 -5.21
N LEU A 270 -15.04 17.63 -5.71
CA LEU A 270 -15.35 17.33 -7.09
C LEU A 270 -16.79 17.79 -7.36
N PRO A 271 -17.05 18.49 -8.48
CA PRO A 271 -18.39 18.91 -8.85
C PRO A 271 -19.38 17.74 -8.76
N LYS A 272 -20.60 17.99 -8.26
CA LYS A 272 -21.63 16.94 -8.05
C LYS A 272 -21.88 16.08 -9.29
N TRP A 273 -21.77 16.67 -10.49
CA TRP A 273 -21.93 15.96 -11.76
C TRP A 273 -20.80 14.95 -12.02
N LEU A 274 -19.58 15.22 -11.55
CA LEU A 274 -18.42 14.37 -11.72
C LEU A 274 -18.45 13.18 -10.75
N ASN A 275 -18.86 13.41 -9.50
CA ASN A 275 -19.12 12.32 -8.55
C ASN A 275 -20.26 11.39 -9.03
N PHE A 276 -21.31 11.96 -9.61
CA PHE A 276 -22.39 11.18 -10.22
C PHE A 276 -21.89 10.31 -11.38
N LEU A 277 -21.06 10.86 -12.28
CA LEU A 277 -20.45 10.10 -13.38
C LEU A 277 -19.55 8.97 -12.87
N LEU A 278 -18.65 9.26 -11.92
CA LEU A 278 -17.74 8.26 -11.34
C LEU A 278 -18.48 7.17 -10.55
N SER A 279 -19.68 7.45 -10.04
CA SER A 279 -20.53 6.49 -9.34
C SER A 279 -21.18 5.45 -10.26
N ILE A 280 -21.20 5.65 -11.58
CA ILE A 280 -21.81 4.71 -12.51
C ILE A 280 -20.85 3.52 -12.71
N LYS A 281 -21.28 2.32 -12.29
CA LYS A 281 -20.49 1.08 -12.46
C LYS A 281 -20.12 0.89 -13.94
N GLY A 282 -18.82 0.89 -14.24
CA GLY A 282 -18.30 0.77 -15.60
C GLY A 282 -17.97 2.09 -16.31
N CYS A 283 -18.26 3.26 -15.71
CA CYS A 283 -17.93 4.57 -16.30
C CYS A 283 -16.43 4.74 -16.56
N ALA A 284 -15.59 4.12 -15.73
CA ALA A 284 -14.14 4.09 -15.90
C ALA A 284 -13.69 3.55 -17.29
N TRP A 285 -14.47 2.67 -17.92
CA TRP A 285 -14.18 2.15 -19.26
C TRP A 285 -14.87 2.97 -20.36
N VAL A 286 -15.98 3.63 -20.05
CA VAL A 286 -16.75 4.44 -21.02
C VAL A 286 -16.05 5.77 -21.31
N LEU A 287 -15.46 6.41 -20.30
CA LEU A 287 -14.72 7.67 -20.46
C LEU A 287 -13.57 7.58 -21.49
N PRO A 288 -12.64 6.60 -21.41
CA PRO A 288 -11.58 6.48 -22.41
C PRO A 288 -12.14 6.16 -23.80
N ILE A 289 -13.20 5.35 -23.91
CA ILE A 289 -13.86 5.05 -25.19
C ILE A 289 -14.48 6.31 -25.81
N LEU A 290 -15.15 7.14 -25.00
CA LEU A 290 -15.75 8.40 -25.45
C LEU A 290 -14.68 9.39 -25.92
N ILE A 291 -13.57 9.50 -25.18
CA ILE A 291 -12.42 10.33 -25.57
C ILE A 291 -11.85 9.86 -26.91
N ILE A 292 -11.70 8.55 -27.11
CA ILE A 292 -11.23 7.98 -28.39
C ILE A 292 -12.21 8.32 -29.52
N ILE A 293 -13.51 8.19 -29.31
CA ILE A 293 -14.54 8.52 -30.32
C ILE A 293 -14.52 10.02 -30.67
N ILE A 294 -14.29 10.89 -29.69
CA ILE A 294 -14.24 12.34 -29.92
C ILE A 294 -12.94 12.74 -30.64
N LEU A 295 -11.83 12.09 -30.34
CA LEU A 295 -10.52 12.39 -30.93
C LEU A 295 -10.30 11.70 -32.29
N SER A 296 -10.99 10.59 -32.58
CA SER A 296 -10.77 9.83 -33.82
C SER A 296 -11.00 10.64 -35.10
N PRO A 297 -12.03 11.51 -35.24
CA PRO A 297 -12.22 12.30 -36.44
C PRO A 297 -11.07 13.29 -36.66
N LEU A 298 -10.55 13.88 -35.58
CA LEU A 298 -9.42 14.81 -35.65
C LEU A 298 -8.14 14.09 -36.06
N VAL A 299 -7.87 12.91 -35.51
CA VAL A 299 -6.73 12.06 -35.91
C VAL A 299 -6.83 11.66 -37.39
N ILE A 300 -8.03 11.29 -37.86
CA ILE A 300 -8.26 10.95 -39.27
C ILE A 300 -7.99 12.15 -40.18
N VAL A 301 -8.49 13.34 -39.82
CA VAL A 301 -8.23 14.57 -40.60
C VAL A 301 -6.73 14.88 -40.66
N LEU A 302 -6.01 14.78 -39.55
CA LEU A 302 -4.56 14.98 -39.52
C LEU A 302 -3.82 13.95 -40.39
N LEU A 303 -4.23 12.68 -40.38
CA LEU A 303 -3.65 11.65 -41.24
C LEU A 303 -3.90 11.92 -42.72
N VAL A 304 -5.11 12.36 -43.10
CA VAL A 304 -5.43 12.72 -44.49
C VAL A 304 -4.58 13.91 -44.94
N LEU A 305 -4.46 14.95 -44.12
CA LEU A 305 -3.60 16.10 -44.41
C LEU A 305 -2.13 15.68 -44.57
N PHE A 306 -1.65 14.77 -43.71
CA PHE A 306 -0.29 14.23 -43.81
C PHE A 306 -0.05 13.47 -45.12
N VAL A 307 -0.97 12.57 -45.52
CA VAL A 307 -0.87 11.82 -46.78
C VAL A 307 -0.92 12.76 -47.98
N LEU A 308 -1.80 13.77 -47.96
CA LEU A 308 -1.91 14.75 -49.03
C LEU A 308 -0.62 15.59 -49.16
N MET A 309 -0.02 15.99 -48.05
CA MET A 309 1.29 16.66 -48.03
C MET A 309 2.38 15.77 -48.65
N GLN A 310 2.42 14.47 -48.31
CA GLN A 310 3.38 13.53 -48.90
C GLN A 310 3.19 13.37 -50.42
N LEU A 311 1.95 13.30 -50.90
CA LEU A 311 1.64 13.23 -52.33
C LEU A 311 2.08 14.48 -53.10
N ILE A 312 1.89 15.68 -52.52
CA ILE A 312 2.33 16.94 -53.12
C ILE A 312 3.86 17.01 -53.18
N MET A 313 4.55 16.51 -52.15
CA MET A 313 6.02 16.54 -52.07
C MET A 313 6.70 15.46 -52.92
N LEU A 314 5.97 14.40 -53.30
CA LEU A 314 6.50 13.29 -54.11
C LEU A 314 7.13 13.73 -55.46
N PRO A 315 6.45 14.52 -56.32
CA PRO A 315 7.05 14.97 -57.57
C PRO A 315 8.28 15.88 -57.35
N VAL A 316 8.27 16.71 -56.30
CA VAL A 316 9.44 17.53 -55.92
C VAL A 316 10.61 16.64 -55.52
N ARG A 317 10.33 15.59 -54.75
CA ARG A 317 11.33 14.60 -54.31
C ARG A 317 11.95 13.86 -55.49
N VAL A 318 11.12 13.39 -56.42
CA VAL A 318 11.57 12.71 -57.65
C VAL A 318 12.37 13.67 -58.54
N PHE A 319 11.93 14.92 -58.69
CA PHE A 319 12.66 15.95 -59.43
C PHE A 319 14.05 16.22 -58.81
N MET A 320 14.12 16.39 -57.48
CA MET A 320 15.39 16.60 -56.79
C MET A 320 16.33 15.40 -56.93
N GLN A 321 15.80 14.17 -56.92
CA GLN A 321 16.58 12.95 -57.14
C GLN A 321 17.14 12.85 -58.56
N LEU A 322 16.37 13.24 -59.58
CA LEU A 322 16.76 13.14 -60.98
C LEU A 322 17.73 14.25 -61.41
N PHE A 323 17.50 15.49 -60.97
CA PHE A 323 18.25 16.65 -61.44
C PHE A 323 19.37 17.11 -60.48
N PHE A 324 19.31 16.75 -59.19
CA PHE A 324 20.29 17.16 -58.17
C PHE A 324 20.63 16.03 -57.17
N PRO A 325 21.14 14.87 -57.65
CA PRO A 325 21.29 13.67 -56.83
C PRO A 325 22.26 13.84 -55.64
N GLU A 326 23.40 14.52 -55.83
CA GLU A 326 24.37 14.75 -54.76
C GLU A 326 23.81 15.66 -53.66
N LYS A 327 23.17 16.76 -54.05
CA LYS A 327 22.54 17.69 -53.10
C LYS A 327 21.38 17.04 -52.36
N TYR A 328 20.61 16.19 -53.03
CA TYR A 328 19.55 15.40 -52.42
C TYR A 328 20.08 14.38 -51.41
N ALA A 329 21.18 13.70 -51.70
CA ALA A 329 21.82 12.76 -50.77
C ALA A 329 22.35 13.46 -49.52
N GLN A 330 23.01 14.61 -49.67
CA GLN A 330 23.51 15.43 -48.54
C GLN A 330 22.37 15.88 -47.63
N MET A 331 21.26 16.39 -48.19
CA MET A 331 20.09 16.79 -47.40
C MET A 331 19.47 15.60 -46.64
N LYS A 332 19.45 14.40 -47.23
CA LYS A 332 18.91 13.20 -46.57
C LYS A 332 19.79 12.76 -45.40
N GLU A 333 21.11 12.77 -45.59
CA GLU A 333 22.07 12.41 -44.54
C GLU A 333 22.03 13.42 -43.37
N GLU A 334 21.87 14.71 -43.67
CA GLU A 334 21.71 15.75 -42.66
C GLU A 334 20.39 15.61 -41.89
N GLN A 335 19.29 15.31 -42.57
CA GLN A 335 18.01 14.98 -41.92
C GLN A 335 18.11 13.75 -41.00
N GLU A 336 18.78 12.67 -41.45
CA GLU A 336 18.94 11.46 -40.65
C GLU A 336 19.76 11.73 -39.38
N LYS A 337 20.81 12.56 -39.46
CA LYS A 337 21.60 13.00 -38.30
C LYS A 337 20.79 13.87 -37.33
N GLU A 338 19.94 14.77 -37.82
CA GLU A 338 19.08 15.57 -36.95
C GLU A 338 18.00 14.73 -36.26
N ILE A 339 17.40 13.76 -36.95
CA ILE A 339 16.42 12.84 -36.35
C ILE A 339 17.07 12.00 -35.24
N ALA A 340 18.24 11.41 -35.51
CA ALA A 340 18.97 10.63 -34.51
C ALA A 340 19.32 11.46 -33.27
N LYS A 341 19.73 12.72 -33.47
CA LYS A 341 20.01 13.65 -32.37
C LYS A 341 18.75 14.01 -31.55
N MET A 342 17.60 14.14 -32.19
CA MET A 342 16.33 14.39 -31.49
C MET A 342 15.86 13.15 -30.71
N GLU A 343 16.06 11.95 -31.24
CA GLU A 343 15.74 10.69 -30.54
C GLU A 343 16.60 10.49 -29.29
N GLU A 344 17.91 10.74 -29.39
CA GLU A 344 18.84 10.71 -28.25
C GLU A 344 18.42 11.72 -27.16
N GLN A 345 18.10 12.96 -27.54
CA GLN A 345 17.62 13.98 -26.61
C GLN A 345 16.26 13.65 -25.98
N ALA A 346 15.38 12.94 -26.69
CA ALA A 346 14.09 12.51 -26.16
C ALA A 346 14.25 11.36 -25.16
N GLN A 347 15.17 10.42 -25.41
CA GLN A 347 15.53 9.35 -24.49
C GLN A 347 16.15 9.92 -23.20
N ASP A 348 17.12 10.81 -23.30
CA ASP A 348 17.74 11.46 -22.13
C ASP A 348 16.73 12.18 -21.25
N ARG A 349 15.75 12.87 -21.84
CA ARG A 349 14.65 13.52 -21.10
C ARG A 349 13.69 12.54 -20.44
N MET A 350 13.46 11.37 -21.04
CA MET A 350 12.68 10.31 -20.39
C MET A 350 13.43 9.71 -19.20
N PHE A 351 14.75 9.50 -19.31
CA PHE A 351 15.55 8.95 -18.21
C PHE A 351 15.80 9.96 -17.07
N ALA A 352 15.75 11.26 -17.32
CA ALA A 352 15.88 12.29 -16.29
C ALA A 352 14.62 12.48 -15.41
N HIS A 353 13.49 11.86 -15.77
CA HIS A 353 12.21 11.95 -15.05
C HIS A 353 11.78 10.64 -14.37
N VAL A 354 12.62 9.61 -14.40
CA VAL A 354 12.50 8.35 -13.64
C VAL A 354 13.50 8.40 -12.49
#